data_AF-A0A645HAI1-F1
#
_entry.id   AF-A0A645HAI1-F1
#
_cell.length_a   1.000
_cell.length_b   1.000
_cell.length_c   1.000
_cell.angle_alpha   90.00
_cell.angle_beta   90.00
_cell.angle_gamma   90.00
#
_symmetry.space_group_name_H-M   'P 1'
#
loop_
_entity.id
_entity.type
_entity.pdbx_description
1 polymer ?
#
loop_
_entity_poly.entity_id
_entity_poly.type
_entity_poly.pdbx_seq_one_letter_code
_entity_poly.pdbx_strand_id
1 'polypeptide(L)'
;MAAWRTLHECECTLLVLNRYGAPLIERYLRHMQYGIAYRMGKDNPSETDAIFEEIKEAMKKYDLKSKDTKKYIEYGWLYGTNEIPAKELKLNFRDGLETIAGLHQYSEIYEKSSEIVHSTPMLIYSNKTYYYLMAIISTYESFFRIEKIFTDMFCRRISKEQMDQYAEMRKVYYAQLIAIHRGELATWQSIQDKKY
;
A
#
# COMPACT_ATOMS: atom_id res chain seq x y z
N MET A 1 1.14 -7.41 -12.80
CA MET A 1 -0.05 -6.79 -12.15
C MET A 1 -0.29 -7.30 -10.74
N ALA A 2 -0.43 -8.60 -10.48
CA ALA A 2 -0.56 -9.12 -9.10
C ALA A 2 0.57 -8.66 -8.16
N ALA A 3 1.83 -8.84 -8.58
CA ALA A 3 2.99 -8.42 -7.81
C ALA A 3 3.02 -6.91 -7.56
N TRP A 4 2.68 -6.09 -8.57
CA TRP A 4 2.58 -4.65 -8.41
C TRP A 4 1.49 -4.26 -7.40
N ARG A 5 0.32 -4.93 -7.42
CA ARG A 5 -0.77 -4.65 -6.46
C ARG A 5 -0.30 -4.82 -5.02
N THR A 6 0.37 -5.93 -4.72
CA THR A 6 0.96 -6.19 -3.40
C THR A 6 2.05 -5.19 -3.05
N LEU A 7 2.89 -4.80 -4.02
CA LEU A 7 3.90 -3.75 -3.82
C LEU A 7 3.25 -2.39 -3.52
N HIS A 8 2.15 -2.06 -4.20
CA HIS A 8 1.40 -0.83 -4.02
C HIS A 8 0.70 -0.78 -2.65
N GLU A 9 0.13 -1.90 -2.20
CA GLU A 9 -0.42 -2.03 -0.84
C GLU A 9 0.65 -1.78 0.23
N CYS A 10 1.84 -2.36 0.01
CA CYS A 10 2.99 -2.19 0.88
C CYS A 10 3.48 -0.73 0.91
N GLU A 11 3.64 -0.08 -0.26
CA GLU A 11 4.12 1.30 -0.30
C GLU A 11 3.14 2.29 0.35
N CYS A 12 1.83 2.12 0.15
CA CYS A 12 0.83 2.95 0.81
C CYS A 12 0.92 2.81 2.33
N THR A 13 1.08 1.58 2.81
CA THR A 13 1.28 1.30 4.24
C THR A 13 2.54 2.00 4.76
N LEU A 14 3.67 1.83 4.08
CA LEU A 14 4.95 2.42 4.48
C LEU A 14 4.92 3.95 4.45
N LEU A 15 4.28 4.58 3.45
CA LEU A 15 4.12 6.03 3.36
C LEU A 15 3.37 6.58 4.56
N VAL A 16 2.24 5.95 4.90
CA VAL A 16 1.42 6.38 6.03
C VAL A 16 2.18 6.17 7.34
N LEU A 17 2.77 5.00 7.56
CA LEU A 17 3.55 4.74 8.79
C LEU A 17 4.75 5.69 8.94
N ASN A 18 5.47 5.99 7.86
CA ASN A 18 6.59 6.93 7.89
C ASN A 18 6.13 8.37 8.17
N ARG A 19 4.98 8.78 7.61
CA ARG A 19 4.40 10.13 7.80
C ARG A 19 4.00 10.39 9.26
N TYR A 20 3.35 9.42 9.90
CA TYR A 20 2.79 9.59 11.25
C TYR A 20 3.68 9.05 12.38
N GLY A 21 4.69 8.25 12.05
CA GLY A 21 5.71 7.81 13.00
C GLY A 21 5.19 6.88 14.09
N ALA A 22 5.90 6.87 15.22
CA ALA A 22 5.76 5.88 16.29
C ALA A 22 4.31 5.64 16.78
N PRO A 23 3.48 6.67 17.03
CA PRO A 23 2.12 6.45 17.53
C PRO A 23 1.25 5.62 16.57
N LEU A 24 1.38 5.84 15.26
CA LEU A 24 0.63 5.08 14.27
C LEU A 24 1.23 3.69 14.04
N ILE A 25 2.56 3.58 14.10
CA ILE A 25 3.27 2.30 14.02
C ILE A 25 2.82 1.37 15.15
N GLU A 26 2.78 1.84 16.40
CA GLU A 26 2.31 1.04 17.54
C GLU A 26 0.87 0.55 17.34
N ARG A 27 0.00 1.42 16.84
CA ARG A 27 -1.39 1.05 16.50
C ARG A 27 -1.44 0.02 15.38
N TYR A 28 -0.64 0.17 14.33
CA TYR A 28 -0.53 -0.81 13.24
C TYR A 28 -0.04 -2.17 13.74
N LEU A 29 0.99 -2.21 14.58
CA LEU A 29 1.50 -3.44 15.21
C LEU A 29 0.40 -4.13 16.04
N ARG A 30 -0.40 -3.36 16.79
CA ARG A 30 -1.55 -3.90 17.54
C ARG A 30 -2.61 -4.50 16.61
N HIS A 31 -2.92 -3.85 15.50
CA HIS A 31 -3.83 -4.38 14.49
C HIS A 31 -3.29 -5.65 13.79
N MET A 32 -1.97 -5.80 13.64
CA MET A 32 -1.39 -7.07 13.20
C MET A 32 -1.61 -8.19 14.21
N GLN A 33 -1.49 -7.90 15.51
CA GLN A 33 -1.82 -8.87 16.58
C GLN A 33 -3.30 -9.25 16.54
N TYR A 34 -4.21 -8.29 16.28
CA TYR A 34 -5.62 -8.59 16.05
C TYR A 34 -5.81 -9.55 14.87
N GLY A 35 -5.08 -9.33 13.76
CA GLY A 35 -5.11 -10.23 12.61
C GLY A 35 -4.62 -11.65 12.92
N ILE A 36 -3.59 -11.78 13.76
CA ILE A 36 -3.10 -13.09 14.23
C ILE A 36 -4.15 -13.77 15.10
N ALA A 37 -4.67 -13.06 16.11
CA ALA A 37 -5.70 -13.58 17.01
C ALA A 37 -6.99 -13.97 16.26
N TYR A 38 -7.40 -13.20 15.25
CA TYR A 38 -8.56 -13.52 14.42
C TYR A 38 -8.39 -14.81 13.62
N ARG A 39 -7.17 -15.10 13.15
CA ARG A 39 -6.86 -16.37 12.47
C ARG A 39 -6.78 -17.54 13.45
N MET A 40 -6.13 -17.34 14.59
CA MET A 40 -5.91 -18.37 15.63
C MET A 40 -7.16 -18.66 16.47
N GLY A 41 -8.06 -17.71 16.66
CA GLY A 41 -9.26 -17.86 17.49
C GLY A 41 -10.24 -18.92 16.97
N LYS A 42 -10.04 -19.37 15.73
CA LYS A 42 -10.73 -20.55 15.19
C LYS A 42 -10.24 -21.86 15.84
N ASP A 43 -8.99 -21.90 16.28
CA ASP A 43 -8.31 -23.08 16.79
C ASP A 43 -8.10 -23.01 18.32
N ASN A 44 -8.04 -21.81 18.92
CA ASN A 44 -7.82 -21.63 20.37
C ASN A 44 -8.66 -20.47 20.97
N PRO A 45 -9.96 -20.68 21.25
CA PRO A 45 -10.88 -19.62 21.68
C PRO A 45 -10.48 -18.94 23.01
N SER A 46 -10.07 -19.72 24.02
CA SER A 46 -9.77 -19.21 25.37
C SER A 46 -8.57 -18.23 25.42
N GLU A 47 -7.62 -18.36 24.51
CA GLU A 47 -6.43 -17.49 24.44
C GLU A 47 -6.68 -16.18 23.69
N THR A 48 -7.79 -16.08 22.94
CA THR A 48 -8.08 -14.94 22.07
C THR A 48 -9.22 -14.06 22.55
N ASP A 49 -10.00 -14.51 23.54
CA ASP A 49 -11.18 -13.80 24.07
C ASP A 49 -10.86 -12.37 24.53
N ALA A 50 -9.74 -12.15 25.24
CA ALA A 50 -9.34 -10.82 25.69
C ALA A 50 -9.08 -9.85 24.52
N ILE A 51 -8.47 -10.34 23.44
CA ILE A 51 -8.21 -9.54 22.23
C ILE A 51 -9.54 -9.25 21.49
N PHE A 52 -10.45 -10.21 21.45
CA PHE A 52 -11.76 -9.99 20.84
C PHE A 52 -12.60 -8.97 21.62
N GLU A 53 -12.57 -8.97 22.95
CA GLU A 53 -13.25 -7.95 23.75
C GLU A 53 -12.64 -6.56 23.51
N GLU A 54 -11.31 -6.44 23.47
CA GLU A 54 -10.64 -5.19 23.11
C GLU A 54 -11.03 -4.69 21.71
N ILE A 55 -11.10 -5.58 20.72
CA ILE A 55 -11.55 -5.23 19.36
C ILE A 55 -12.99 -4.69 19.42
N LYS A 56 -13.90 -5.38 20.12
CA LYS A 56 -15.30 -4.95 20.27
C LYS A 56 -15.41 -3.59 20.94
N GLU A 57 -14.66 -3.36 22.03
CA GLU A 57 -14.63 -2.08 22.72
C GLU A 57 -14.09 -0.95 21.83
N ALA A 58 -13.02 -1.22 21.08
CA ALA A 58 -12.45 -0.23 20.19
C ALA A 58 -13.37 0.10 19.01
N MET A 59 -14.09 -0.90 18.47
CA MET A 59 -15.09 -0.73 17.41
C MET A 59 -16.28 0.14 17.85
N LYS A 60 -16.73 0.02 19.11
CA LYS A 60 -17.81 0.86 19.66
C LYS A 60 -17.51 2.35 19.57
N LYS A 61 -16.23 2.76 19.70
CA LYS A 61 -15.80 4.16 19.59
C LYS A 61 -16.08 4.79 18.22
N TYR A 62 -16.26 3.95 17.19
CA TYR A 62 -16.47 4.37 15.81
C TYR A 62 -17.82 3.88 15.25
N ASP A 63 -18.74 3.44 16.11
CA ASP A 63 -20.06 2.92 15.74
C ASP A 63 -20.01 1.75 14.73
N LEU A 64 -18.98 0.90 14.85
CA LEU A 64 -18.80 -0.27 13.98
C LEU A 64 -19.52 -1.51 14.52
N LYS A 65 -20.05 -2.34 13.62
CA LYS A 65 -20.80 -3.56 13.97
C LYS A 65 -19.95 -4.81 13.73
N SER A 66 -20.36 -5.97 14.24
CA SER A 66 -19.61 -7.24 14.09
C SER A 66 -19.31 -7.63 12.64
N LYS A 67 -20.13 -7.18 11.67
CA LYS A 67 -19.86 -7.37 10.23
C LYS A 67 -18.63 -6.61 9.74
N ASP A 68 -18.21 -5.58 10.47
CA ASP A 68 -17.09 -4.71 10.14
C ASP A 68 -15.79 -5.16 10.84
N THR A 69 -15.83 -6.21 11.67
CA THR A 69 -14.68 -6.69 12.45
C THR A 69 -13.45 -6.94 11.58
N LYS A 70 -13.59 -7.67 10.46
CA LYS A 70 -12.46 -7.94 9.55
C LYS A 70 -11.87 -6.64 8.99
N LYS A 71 -12.71 -5.72 8.53
CA LYS A 71 -12.28 -4.42 8.00
C LYS A 71 -11.60 -3.57 9.07
N TYR A 72 -12.12 -3.60 10.29
CA TYR A 72 -11.53 -2.91 11.43
C TYR A 72 -10.16 -3.49 11.80
N ILE A 73 -10.00 -4.80 11.78
CA ILE A 73 -8.70 -5.45 12.01
C ILE A 73 -7.70 -5.00 10.95
N GLU A 74 -8.08 -5.05 9.68
CA GLU A 74 -7.19 -4.72 8.55
C GLU A 74 -6.86 -3.22 8.45
N TYR A 75 -7.82 -2.33 8.71
CA TYR A 75 -7.71 -0.89 8.41
C TYR A 75 -8.03 0.04 9.59
N GLY A 76 -8.49 -0.46 10.74
CA GLY A 76 -8.89 0.38 11.88
C GLY A 76 -7.73 1.13 12.56
N TRP A 77 -6.48 0.80 12.22
CA TRP A 77 -5.32 1.60 12.61
C TRP A 77 -5.31 2.97 11.92
N LEU A 78 -5.96 3.11 10.75
CA LEU A 78 -6.08 4.38 10.01
C LEU A 78 -6.82 5.47 10.78
N TYR A 79 -7.69 5.13 11.73
CA TYR A 79 -8.29 6.13 12.62
C TYR A 79 -7.25 6.89 13.46
N GLY A 80 -6.01 6.40 13.59
CA GLY A 80 -4.92 7.12 14.26
C GLY A 80 -4.34 8.28 13.44
N THR A 81 -4.70 8.41 12.16
CA THR A 81 -4.18 9.44 11.25
C THR A 81 -4.85 10.80 11.45
N ASN A 82 -6.13 10.79 11.86
CA ASN A 82 -7.01 11.95 11.93
C ASN A 82 -7.10 12.80 10.64
N GLU A 83 -6.67 12.25 9.49
CA GLU A 83 -6.72 12.95 8.20
C GLU A 83 -8.15 13.03 7.63
N ILE A 84 -8.93 11.98 7.88
CA ILE A 84 -10.33 11.88 7.45
C ILE A 84 -11.20 11.81 8.70
N PRO A 85 -12.31 12.58 8.78
CA PRO A 85 -13.27 12.46 9.88
C PRO A 85 -13.68 11.00 10.07
N ALA A 86 -13.71 10.51 11.31
CA ALA A 86 -13.92 9.09 11.59
C ALA A 86 -15.21 8.51 10.96
N LYS A 87 -16.27 9.33 10.81
CA LYS A 87 -17.52 8.93 10.18
C LYS A 87 -17.44 8.77 8.65
N GLU A 88 -16.44 9.40 8.03
CA GLU A 88 -16.22 9.42 6.58
C GLU A 88 -15.16 8.40 6.15
N LEU A 89 -14.27 8.00 7.07
CA LEU A 89 -13.19 7.05 6.79
C LEU A 89 -13.75 5.70 6.32
N LYS A 90 -13.34 5.28 5.13
CA LYS A 90 -13.62 3.95 4.60
C LYS A 90 -12.54 2.96 5.05
N LEU A 91 -12.95 1.88 5.70
CA LEU A 91 -12.06 0.80 6.13
C LEU A 91 -11.80 -0.19 4.98
N ASN A 92 -11.11 0.28 3.95
CA ASN A 92 -10.66 -0.50 2.81
C ASN A 92 -9.33 0.05 2.26
N PHE A 93 -8.74 -0.64 1.29
CA PHE A 93 -7.51 -0.19 0.66
C PHE A 93 -7.70 1.13 -0.12
N ARG A 94 -8.59 1.13 -1.12
CA ARG A 94 -8.73 2.19 -2.12
C ARG A 94 -9.19 3.54 -1.53
N ASP A 95 -10.34 3.55 -0.89
CA ASP A 95 -10.95 4.79 -0.38
C ASP A 95 -10.40 5.19 0.99
N GLY A 96 -9.72 4.27 1.69
CA GLY A 96 -9.09 4.48 2.99
C GLY A 96 -7.59 4.69 2.89
N LEU A 97 -6.84 3.59 2.82
CA LEU A 97 -5.38 3.60 2.91
C LEU A 97 -4.71 4.36 1.74
N GLU A 98 -5.12 4.13 0.50
CA GLU A 98 -4.55 4.77 -0.70
C GLU A 98 -4.87 6.28 -0.73
N THR A 99 -6.08 6.67 -0.32
CA THR A 99 -6.47 8.07 -0.11
C THR A 99 -5.55 8.76 0.90
N ILE A 100 -5.40 8.19 2.10
CA ILE A 100 -4.53 8.75 3.16
C ILE A 100 -3.07 8.76 2.71
N ALA A 101 -2.62 7.72 1.97
CA ALA A 101 -1.28 7.69 1.40
C ALA A 101 -1.04 8.80 0.37
N GLY A 102 -2.09 9.43 -0.16
CA GLY A 102 -2.01 10.46 -1.20
C GLY A 102 -1.71 9.88 -2.58
N LEU A 103 -2.10 8.62 -2.82
CA LEU A 103 -1.80 7.88 -4.04
C LEU A 103 -3.06 7.51 -4.85
N HIS A 104 -4.19 8.17 -4.59
CA HIS A 104 -5.48 7.91 -5.26
C HIS A 104 -5.46 7.95 -6.80
N GLN A 105 -4.47 8.60 -7.42
CA GLN A 105 -4.25 8.55 -8.86
C GLN A 105 -3.97 7.14 -9.40
N TYR A 106 -3.58 6.19 -8.55
CA TYR A 106 -3.36 4.78 -8.90
C TYR A 106 -4.62 3.92 -8.78
N SER A 107 -5.73 4.45 -8.26
CA SER A 107 -6.97 3.70 -7.99
C SER A 107 -7.50 2.98 -9.23
N GLU A 108 -7.47 3.63 -10.40
CA GLU A 108 -7.91 3.02 -11.67
C GLU A 108 -6.98 1.86 -12.10
N ILE A 109 -5.67 2.02 -11.91
CA ILE A 109 -4.68 0.99 -12.21
C ILE A 109 -4.82 -0.18 -11.23
N TYR A 110 -5.09 0.11 -9.95
CA TYR A 110 -5.35 -0.88 -8.91
C TYR A 110 -6.60 -1.70 -9.21
N GLU A 111 -7.70 -1.05 -9.62
CA GLU A 111 -8.93 -1.70 -10.06
C GLU A 111 -8.70 -2.65 -11.23
N LYS A 112 -8.12 -2.14 -12.32
CA LYS A 112 -7.78 -2.93 -13.51
C LYS A 112 -6.86 -4.10 -13.15
N SER A 113 -5.89 -3.88 -12.27
CA SER A 113 -5.01 -4.94 -11.77
C SER A 113 -5.77 -6.03 -11.04
N SER A 114 -6.76 -5.65 -10.24
CA SER A 114 -7.60 -6.60 -9.52
C SER A 114 -8.43 -7.45 -10.48
N GLU A 115 -9.06 -6.83 -11.48
CA GLU A 115 -9.85 -7.54 -12.51
C GLU A 115 -8.99 -8.56 -13.27
N ILE A 116 -7.81 -8.17 -13.74
CA ILE A 116 -6.86 -9.06 -14.44
C ILE A 116 -6.52 -10.30 -13.60
N VAL A 117 -6.30 -10.12 -12.29
CA VAL A 117 -5.88 -11.20 -11.38
C VAL A 117 -7.02 -12.16 -11.06
N HIS A 118 -8.28 -11.71 -11.14
CA HIS A 118 -9.45 -12.55 -10.93
C HIS A 118 -9.91 -13.29 -12.21
N SER A 119 -9.01 -13.46 -13.18
CA SER A 119 -9.21 -14.28 -14.39
C SER A 119 -10.34 -13.81 -15.30
N THR A 120 -10.56 -12.51 -15.42
CA THR A 120 -11.56 -11.96 -16.35
C THR A 120 -11.17 -12.27 -17.81
N PRO A 121 -12.13 -12.61 -18.70
CA PRO A 121 -11.88 -12.83 -20.14
C PRO A 121 -11.17 -11.67 -20.86
N MET A 122 -11.12 -10.49 -20.23
CA MET A 122 -10.36 -9.33 -20.70
C MET A 122 -8.90 -9.64 -21.03
N LEU A 123 -8.24 -10.55 -20.31
CA LEU A 123 -6.86 -10.94 -20.62
C LEU A 123 -6.72 -11.57 -22.01
N ILE A 124 -7.74 -12.27 -22.50
CA ILE A 124 -7.73 -12.94 -23.80
C ILE A 124 -7.85 -11.92 -24.95
N TYR A 125 -8.63 -10.87 -24.75
CA TYR A 125 -8.87 -9.81 -25.76
C TYR A 125 -8.05 -8.54 -25.52
N SER A 126 -7.09 -8.61 -24.59
CA SER A 126 -6.33 -7.46 -24.14
C SER A 126 -5.18 -7.06 -25.09
N ASN A 127 -4.92 -5.76 -25.17
CA ASN A 127 -3.70 -5.23 -25.76
C ASN A 127 -2.51 -5.56 -24.84
N LYS A 128 -1.67 -6.53 -25.24
CA LYS A 128 -0.50 -6.97 -24.46
C LYS A 128 0.47 -5.84 -24.14
N THR A 129 0.71 -4.94 -25.10
CA THR A 129 1.61 -3.78 -24.95
C THR A 129 1.09 -2.81 -23.88
N TYR A 130 -0.22 -2.57 -23.87
CA TYR A 130 -0.85 -1.73 -22.85
C TYR A 130 -0.61 -2.29 -21.43
N TYR A 131 -0.87 -3.57 -21.19
CA TYR A 131 -0.66 -4.15 -19.86
C TYR A 131 0.81 -4.29 -19.48
N TYR A 132 1.69 -4.53 -20.45
CA TYR A 132 3.13 -4.48 -20.24
C TYR A 132 3.58 -3.11 -19.73
N LEU A 133 3.21 -2.03 -20.44
CA LEU A 133 3.59 -0.66 -20.08
C LEU A 133 3.01 -0.27 -18.72
N MET A 134 1.74 -0.57 -18.49
CA MET A 134 1.10 -0.33 -17.20
C MET A 134 1.84 -1.03 -16.06
N ALA A 135 2.22 -2.30 -16.23
CA ALA A 135 2.96 -3.05 -15.22
C ALA A 135 4.32 -2.43 -14.95
N ILE A 136 5.08 -2.13 -16.00
CA ILE A 136 6.45 -1.63 -15.90
C ILE A 136 6.46 -0.23 -15.28
N ILE A 137 5.70 0.72 -15.82
CA ILE A 137 5.62 2.09 -15.31
C ILE A 137 5.24 2.08 -13.83
N SER A 138 4.15 1.41 -13.48
CA SER A 138 3.67 1.40 -12.10
C SER A 138 4.68 0.74 -11.13
N THR A 139 5.43 -0.26 -11.60
CA THR A 139 6.50 -0.90 -10.80
C THR A 139 7.66 0.05 -10.54
N TYR A 140 8.12 0.79 -11.57
CA TYR A 140 9.17 1.80 -11.41
C TYR A 140 8.75 2.93 -10.47
N GLU A 141 7.53 3.43 -10.63
CA GLU A 141 7.00 4.49 -9.78
C GLU A 141 6.88 4.06 -8.31
N SER A 142 6.42 2.82 -8.06
CA SER A 142 6.41 2.27 -6.71
C SER A 142 7.83 2.10 -6.15
N PHE A 143 8.78 1.62 -6.96
CA PHE A 143 10.17 1.51 -6.56
C PHE A 143 10.75 2.87 -6.16
N PHE A 144 10.54 3.92 -6.95
CA PHE A 144 11.06 5.26 -6.63
C PHE A 144 10.48 5.82 -5.33
N ARG A 145 9.19 5.59 -5.05
CA ARG A 145 8.58 6.00 -3.78
C ARG A 145 9.14 5.21 -2.60
N ILE A 146 9.25 3.89 -2.72
CA ILE A 146 9.83 3.03 -1.68
C ILE A 146 11.28 3.42 -1.41
N GLU A 147 12.08 3.69 -2.45
CA GLU A 147 13.46 4.13 -2.32
C GLU A 147 13.57 5.46 -1.56
N LYS A 148 12.65 6.40 -1.83
CA LYS A 148 12.56 7.66 -1.09
C LYS A 148 12.24 7.43 0.38
N ILE A 149 11.23 6.60 0.68
CA ILE A 149 10.87 6.24 2.07
C ILE A 149 12.05 5.57 2.77
N PHE A 150 12.71 4.62 2.09
CA PHE A 150 13.89 3.95 2.60
C PHE A 150 14.97 4.98 2.94
N THR A 151 15.29 5.89 2.03
CA THR A 151 16.29 6.95 2.26
C THR A 151 15.91 7.81 3.46
N ASP A 152 14.66 8.27 3.54
CA ASP A 152 14.16 9.11 4.63
C ASP A 152 14.27 8.43 6.00
N MET A 153 14.01 7.12 6.05
CA MET A 153 14.14 6.31 7.27
C MET A 153 15.59 5.94 7.60
N PHE A 154 16.37 5.57 6.59
CA PHE A 154 17.72 5.03 6.68
C PHE A 154 18.72 6.14 7.07
N CYS A 155 18.60 7.34 6.48
CA CYS A 155 19.47 8.48 6.76
C CYS A 155 19.48 8.90 8.24
N ARG A 156 18.45 8.57 9.01
CA ARG A 156 18.34 8.92 10.43
C ARG A 156 19.04 7.95 11.38
N ARG A 157 19.53 6.80 10.89
CA ARG A 157 19.91 5.65 11.74
C ARG A 157 21.28 5.05 11.43
N ILE A 158 22.03 5.64 10.50
CA ILE A 158 23.27 5.06 9.95
C ILE A 158 24.46 6.00 10.11
N SER A 159 25.66 5.44 9.99
CA SER A 159 26.88 6.25 9.94
C SER A 159 26.99 6.99 8.60
N LYS A 160 27.78 8.07 8.59
CA LYS A 160 28.11 8.81 7.36
C LYS A 160 28.74 7.90 6.30
N GLU A 161 29.59 6.96 6.70
CA GLU A 161 30.23 6.00 5.79
C GLU A 161 29.21 5.10 5.07
N GLN A 162 28.19 4.60 5.78
CA GLN A 162 27.11 3.81 5.18
C GLN A 162 26.24 4.66 4.24
N MET A 163 26.04 5.94 4.57
CA MET A 163 25.35 6.89 3.71
C MET A 163 26.11 7.12 2.40
N ASP A 164 27.44 7.29 2.48
CA ASP A 164 28.30 7.51 1.32
C ASP A 164 28.32 6.25 0.42
N GLN A 165 28.40 5.05 1.00
CA GLN A 165 28.30 3.78 0.25
C GLN A 165 26.95 3.64 -0.48
N TYR A 166 25.84 3.97 0.19
CA TYR A 166 24.52 3.97 -0.43
C TYR A 166 24.44 4.98 -1.59
N ALA A 167 25.00 6.18 -1.40
CA ALA A 167 25.03 7.21 -2.44
C ALA A 167 25.81 6.77 -3.68
N GLU A 168 26.96 6.10 -3.52
CA GLU A 168 27.72 5.55 -4.65
C GLU A 168 26.96 4.46 -5.38
N MET A 169 26.35 3.50 -4.65
CA MET A 169 25.50 2.48 -5.26
C MET A 169 24.35 3.12 -6.06
N ARG A 170 23.68 4.13 -5.48
CA ARG A 170 22.56 4.85 -6.09
C ARG A 170 22.95 5.53 -7.40
N LYS A 171 24.15 6.10 -7.50
CA LYS A 171 24.65 6.71 -8.75
C LYS A 171 24.73 5.71 -9.90
N VAL A 172 25.02 4.45 -9.62
CA VAL A 172 25.18 3.41 -10.65
C VAL A 172 23.86 3.03 -11.30
N TYR A 173 22.82 2.74 -10.50
CA TYR A 173 21.57 2.20 -11.02
C TYR A 173 20.50 3.28 -11.28
N TYR A 174 20.40 4.32 -10.45
CA TYR A 174 19.21 5.17 -10.40
C TYR A 174 18.98 5.96 -11.69
N ALA A 175 20.06 6.45 -12.32
CA ALA A 175 19.97 7.15 -13.60
C ALA A 175 19.45 6.24 -14.72
N GLN A 176 19.84 4.97 -14.72
CA GLN A 176 19.37 3.99 -15.70
C GLN A 176 17.88 3.70 -15.51
N LEU A 177 17.44 3.53 -14.25
CA LEU A 177 16.02 3.32 -13.94
C LEU A 177 15.15 4.50 -14.39
N ILE A 178 15.60 5.74 -14.16
CA ILE A 178 14.90 6.94 -14.64
C ILE A 178 14.81 6.94 -16.17
N ALA A 179 15.90 6.62 -16.87
CA ALA A 179 15.92 6.62 -18.32
C ALA A 179 14.94 5.59 -18.90
N ILE A 180 14.93 4.37 -18.35
CA ILE A 180 13.98 3.32 -18.75
C ILE A 180 12.55 3.78 -18.48
N HIS A 181 12.25 4.23 -17.26
CA HIS A 181 10.91 4.72 -16.90
C HIS A 181 10.41 5.80 -17.85
N ARG A 182 11.25 6.78 -18.20
CA ARG A 182 10.89 7.85 -19.15
C ARG A 182 10.61 7.32 -20.55
N GLY A 183 11.40 6.35 -21.03
CA GLY A 183 11.17 5.72 -22.34
C GLY A 183 9.83 4.99 -22.42
N GLU A 184 9.51 4.22 -21.38
CA GLU A 184 8.24 3.49 -21.30
C GLU A 184 7.06 4.45 -21.15
N LEU A 185 7.19 5.50 -20.35
CA LEU A 185 6.15 6.52 -20.17
C LEU A 185 5.86 7.28 -21.48
N ALA A 186 6.88 7.64 -22.25
CA ALA A 186 6.70 8.26 -23.56
C ALA A 186 5.97 7.32 -24.54
N THR A 187 6.31 6.03 -24.51
CA THR A 187 5.64 5.00 -25.31
C THR A 187 4.16 4.89 -24.90
N TRP A 188 3.86 4.87 -23.61
CA TRP A 188 2.50 4.85 -23.09
C TRP A 188 1.67 6.05 -23.54
N GLN A 189 2.21 7.26 -23.40
CA GLN A 189 1.54 8.49 -23.85
C GLN A 189 1.21 8.43 -25.34
N SER A 190 2.15 7.98 -26.18
CA SER A 190 1.92 7.84 -27.62
C SER A 190 0.81 6.84 -27.99
N ILE A 191 0.52 5.86 -27.13
CA ILE A 191 -0.56 4.88 -27.33
C ILE A 191 -1.91 5.46 -26.87
N GLN A 192 -1.90 6.26 -25.81
CA GLN A 192 -3.09 6.97 -25.33
C GLN A 192 -3.54 8.04 -26.34
N ASP A 193 -2.60 8.78 -26.91
CA ASP A 193 -2.89 9.85 -27.87
C ASP A 193 -3.46 9.32 -29.20
N LYS A 194 -3.15 8.08 -29.57
CA LYS A 194 -3.71 7.41 -30.77
C LYS A 194 -5.13 6.88 -30.61
N LYS A 195 -5.71 6.97 -29.40
CA LYS A 195 -7.09 6.53 -29.11
C LYS A 195 -8.14 7.63 -29.28
N TYR A 196 -7.78 8.80 -29.83
CA TYR A 196 -8.68 9.90 -30.17
C TYR A 196 -8.43 10.41 -31.60
#